data_AF-A0A9N9BL37-F1
#
_entry.id   AF-A0A9N9BL37-F1
#
_cell.length_a   1.000
_cell.length_b   1.000
_cell.length_c   1.000
_cell.angle_alpha   90.00
_cell.angle_beta   90.00
_cell.angle_gamma   90.00
#
_symmetry.space_group_name_H-M   'P 1'
#
loop_
_entity.id
_entity.type
_entity.pdbx_description
1 polymer ?
#
loop_
_entity_poly.entity_id
_entity_poly.type
_entity_poly.pdbx_seq_one_letter_code
_entity_poly.pdbx_strand_id
1 'polypeptide(L)'
;MSTYSSTRRRTTVGIKNPKKAKISRSHGGSRSTFKKIHIDSYKDNTVFGMKSTFITYFTRTQDWCTTILFLTMTRPHKPASTDSIARWIRMTLIQSSPDLMAKNTRIIAAFLAQNNGVNLGSILGLGNWSNNTVYQNFIKG
;
A
#
# COMPACT_ATOMS: atom_id res chain seq x y z
N MET A 1 -20.88 -4.06 -10.91
CA MET A 1 -20.03 -4.05 -9.69
C MET A 1 -18.86 -4.99 -9.93
N SER A 2 -17.68 -4.49 -10.33
CA SER A 2 -16.61 -5.35 -10.85
C SER A 2 -15.54 -5.58 -9.78
N THR A 3 -15.52 -6.78 -9.21
CA THR A 3 -14.47 -7.25 -8.29
C THR A 3 -13.36 -7.87 -9.11
N TYR A 4 -12.13 -7.33 -9.01
CA TYR A 4 -10.95 -7.98 -9.58
C TYR A 4 -10.30 -8.83 -8.49
N SER A 5 -10.20 -10.14 -8.73
CA SER A 5 -9.49 -11.07 -7.88
C SER A 5 -8.37 -11.72 -8.69
N SER A 6 -7.12 -11.46 -8.31
CA SER A 6 -5.97 -12.21 -8.83
C SER A 6 -5.35 -13.01 -7.69
N THR A 7 -5.11 -14.29 -7.98
CA THR A 7 -4.51 -15.23 -7.05
C THR A 7 -3.13 -15.61 -7.57
N ARG A 8 -2.08 -15.19 -6.86
CA ARG A 8 -0.76 -15.84 -6.94
C ARG A 8 -0.73 -16.88 -5.82
N ARG A 9 -0.04 -18.02 -6.01
CA ARG A 9 -0.15 -19.25 -5.17
C ARG A 9 -0.20 -19.09 -3.62
N ARG A 10 0.11 -17.91 -3.04
CA ARG A 10 -0.02 -17.56 -1.61
C ARG A 10 -0.68 -16.19 -1.28
N THR A 11 -1.13 -15.43 -2.27
CA THR A 11 -1.70 -14.08 -2.08
C THR A 11 -2.89 -13.85 -3.00
N THR A 12 -4.02 -13.46 -2.42
CA THR A 12 -5.21 -13.01 -3.16
C THR A 12 -5.39 -11.51 -2.96
N VAL A 13 -5.37 -10.75 -4.05
CA VAL A 13 -5.67 -9.31 -4.02
C VAL A 13 -7.09 -9.11 -4.49
N GLY A 14 -7.92 -8.48 -3.64
CA GLY A 14 -9.31 -8.18 -3.94
C GLY A 14 -9.52 -6.67 -4.02
N ILE A 15 -9.91 -6.17 -5.19
CA ILE A 15 -10.16 -4.74 -5.38
C ILE A 15 -11.67 -4.49 -5.25
N LYS A 16 -12.06 -3.59 -4.33
CA LYS A 16 -13.47 -3.22 -4.07
C LYS A 16 -13.60 -1.70 -4.01
N ASN A 17 -14.81 -1.19 -4.23
CA ASN A 17 -15.11 0.21 -3.96
C ASN A 17 -15.09 0.46 -2.45
N PRO A 18 -14.61 1.63 -1.98
CA PRO A 18 -14.56 1.92 -0.55
C PRO A 18 -15.95 1.83 0.06
N LYS A 19 -16.14 0.87 0.98
CA LYS A 19 -17.21 0.94 1.99
C LYS A 19 -16.63 1.72 3.17
N LYS A 20 -17.42 2.61 3.80
CA LYS A 20 -17.08 3.27 5.07
C LYS A 20 -16.53 2.22 6.04
N ALA A 21 -15.20 2.14 6.17
CA ALA A 21 -14.58 0.99 6.79
C ALA A 21 -14.78 1.06 8.31
N LYS A 22 -15.60 0.16 8.87
CA LYS A 22 -15.46 -0.25 10.27
C LYS A 22 -14.18 -1.08 10.36
N ILE A 23 -13.10 -0.46 10.81
CA ILE A 23 -11.82 -1.13 11.00
C ILE A 23 -11.93 -1.97 12.27
N SER A 24 -12.24 -3.26 12.13
CA SER A 24 -12.17 -4.21 13.23
C SER A 24 -10.71 -4.45 13.60
N ARG A 25 -10.32 -4.07 14.82
CA ARG A 25 -9.09 -4.56 15.45
C ARG A 25 -9.20 -6.07 15.58
N SER A 26 -8.17 -6.81 15.16
CA SER A 26 -8.05 -8.22 15.52
C SER A 26 -6.61 -8.49 15.97
N HIS A 27 -6.39 -8.48 17.28
CA HIS A 27 -5.34 -9.28 17.90
C HIS A 27 -6.00 -10.62 18.25
N GLY A 28 -5.51 -11.72 17.65
CA GLY A 28 -5.93 -13.08 18.05
C GLY A 28 -6.83 -13.85 17.07
N GLY A 29 -6.63 -13.74 15.76
CA GLY A 29 -7.28 -14.63 14.78
C GLY A 29 -6.27 -15.59 14.14
N SER A 30 -6.64 -16.87 13.98
CA SER A 30 -5.86 -17.89 13.27
C SER A 30 -5.28 -17.33 11.96
N ARG A 31 -3.96 -17.45 11.78
CA ARG A 31 -3.25 -16.90 10.62
C ARG A 31 -3.72 -17.63 9.35
N SER A 32 -4.69 -17.05 8.65
CA SER A 32 -4.93 -17.36 7.23
C SER A 32 -3.58 -17.32 6.51
N THR A 33 -3.22 -18.39 5.80
CA THR A 33 -2.00 -18.49 5.00
C THR A 33 -1.95 -17.44 3.90
N PHE A 34 -3.12 -16.87 3.54
CA PHE A 34 -3.29 -15.82 2.54
C PHE A 34 -3.58 -14.48 3.22
N LYS A 35 -2.75 -13.47 2.95
CA LYS A 35 -3.03 -12.07 3.32
C LYS A 35 -3.93 -11.45 2.25
N LYS A 36 -5.14 -11.05 2.63
CA LYS A 36 -6.05 -10.29 1.75
C LYS A 36 -5.72 -8.81 1.83
N ILE A 37 -5.35 -8.21 0.69
CA ILE A 37 -5.14 -6.77 0.57
C ILE A 37 -6.37 -6.17 -0.10
N HIS A 38 -6.96 -5.16 0.55
CA HIS A 38 -8.04 -4.36 -0.02
C HIS A 38 -7.46 -3.08 -0.59
N ILE A 39 -7.83 -2.77 -1.84
CA ILE A 39 -7.42 -1.54 -2.53
C ILE A 39 -8.70 -0.84 -2.95
N ASP A 40 -8.88 0.37 -2.45
CA ASP A 40 -10.05 1.19 -2.76
C ASP A 40 -9.86 1.90 -4.11
N SER A 41 -10.97 1.99 -4.85
CA SER A 41 -11.05 2.77 -6.08
C SER A 41 -11.56 4.17 -5.75
N TYR A 42 -10.74 5.19 -5.95
CA TYR A 42 -11.15 6.59 -5.85
C TYR A 42 -11.72 7.05 -7.19
N LYS A 43 -12.88 7.71 -7.16
CA LYS A 43 -13.60 8.14 -8.38
C LYS A 43 -12.93 9.34 -9.07
N ASP A 44 -12.20 10.15 -8.32
CA ASP A 44 -11.81 11.49 -8.77
C ASP A 44 -10.45 11.52 -9.48
N ASN A 45 -9.76 10.38 -9.62
CA ASN A 45 -8.53 10.29 -10.41
C ASN A 45 -8.31 8.88 -10.98
N THR A 46 -8.81 8.65 -12.20
CA THR A 46 -8.79 7.33 -12.86
C THR A 46 -7.44 7.02 -13.54
N VAL A 47 -6.64 8.03 -13.87
CA VAL A 47 -5.35 7.88 -14.58
C VAL A 47 -4.27 7.30 -13.66
N PHE A 48 -4.27 7.68 -12.37
CA PHE A 48 -3.31 7.20 -11.36
C PHE A 48 -3.97 6.42 -10.21
N GLY A 49 -5.08 5.74 -10.49
CA GLY A 49 -5.76 4.92 -9.49
C GLY A 49 -4.94 3.67 -9.15
N MET A 50 -4.69 3.40 -7.87
CA MET A 50 -4.01 2.16 -7.43
C MET A 50 -4.60 0.91 -8.10
N LYS A 51 -5.92 0.88 -8.29
CA LYS A 51 -6.62 -0.20 -8.99
C LYS A 51 -6.08 -0.48 -10.40
N SER A 52 -5.98 0.53 -11.27
CA SER A 52 -5.54 0.34 -12.66
C SER A 52 -4.06 -0.05 -12.72
N THR A 53 -3.24 0.52 -11.84
CA THR A 53 -1.83 0.14 -11.68
C THR A 53 -1.68 -1.33 -11.33
N PHE A 54 -2.42 -1.82 -10.33
CA PHE A 54 -2.35 -3.23 -9.93
C PHE A 54 -2.86 -4.17 -11.02
N ILE A 55 -3.98 -3.86 -11.66
CA ILE A 55 -4.50 -4.65 -12.79
C ILE A 55 -3.44 -4.76 -13.89
N THR A 56 -2.90 -3.62 -14.33
CA THR A 56 -1.85 -3.58 -15.37
C THR A 56 -0.61 -4.36 -14.97
N TYR A 57 -0.16 -4.21 -13.72
CA TYR A 57 0.98 -4.95 -13.18
C TYR A 57 0.74 -6.46 -13.22
N PHE A 58 -0.42 -6.92 -12.75
CA PHE A 58 -0.77 -8.34 -12.75
C PHE A 58 -0.83 -8.92 -14.15
N THR A 59 -1.46 -8.22 -15.09
CA THR A 59 -1.52 -8.66 -16.49
C THR A 59 -0.12 -8.79 -17.09
N ARG A 60 0.76 -7.80 -16.90
CA ARG A 60 2.13 -7.82 -17.45
C ARG A 60 3.03 -8.90 -16.85
N THR A 61 2.75 -9.30 -15.62
CA THR A 61 3.58 -10.25 -14.86
C THR A 61 2.93 -11.62 -14.70
N GLN A 62 1.80 -11.88 -15.38
CA GLN A 62 1.01 -13.10 -15.22
C GLN A 62 1.80 -14.36 -15.58
N ASP A 63 2.63 -14.27 -16.62
CA ASP A 63 3.42 -15.39 -17.14
C ASP A 63 4.72 -15.61 -16.35
N TRP A 64 5.02 -14.73 -15.39
CA TRP A 64 6.21 -14.85 -14.58
C TRP A 64 5.90 -15.89 -13.49
N CYS A 65 6.48 -17.09 -13.60
CA CYS A 65 6.25 -18.22 -12.71
C CYS A 65 6.78 -17.95 -11.28
N THR A 66 6.02 -17.19 -10.48
CA THR A 66 6.41 -16.77 -9.13
C THR A 66 5.21 -16.60 -8.22
N THR A 67 5.46 -16.80 -6.92
CA THR A 67 4.45 -16.67 -5.87
C THR A 67 4.50 -15.31 -5.17
N ILE A 68 5.52 -14.49 -5.48
CA ILE A 68 5.75 -13.19 -4.87
C ILE A 68 5.09 -12.08 -5.71
N LEU A 69 4.60 -11.06 -5.02
CA LEU A 69 3.90 -9.93 -5.62
C LEU A 69 4.87 -9.00 -6.36
N PHE A 70 5.95 -8.56 -5.71
CA PHE A 70 6.90 -7.63 -6.31
C PHE A 70 8.12 -8.35 -6.87
N LEU A 71 8.46 -8.03 -8.11
CA LEU A 71 9.48 -8.71 -8.90
C LEU A 71 10.44 -7.70 -9.51
N THR A 72 11.69 -8.10 -9.70
CA THR A 72 12.68 -7.34 -10.45
C THR A 72 12.35 -7.33 -11.93
N MET A 73 12.55 -6.19 -12.59
CA MET A 73 12.29 -6.04 -14.03
C MET A 73 13.38 -6.67 -14.90
N THR A 74 14.59 -6.86 -14.36
CA THR A 74 15.69 -7.52 -15.05
C THR A 74 15.46 -9.03 -15.10
N ARG A 75 15.72 -9.65 -16.27
CA ARG A 75 15.70 -11.11 -16.41
C ARG A 75 16.95 -11.74 -15.77
N PRO A 76 16.84 -12.93 -15.15
CA PRO A 76 15.60 -13.64 -14.84
C PRO A 76 14.82 -12.90 -13.74
N HIS A 77 13.49 -12.78 -13.90
CA HIS A 77 12.64 -12.03 -12.96
C HIS A 77 12.63 -12.70 -11.58
N LYS A 78 13.20 -12.05 -10.57
CA LYS A 78 13.32 -12.56 -9.20
C LYS A 78 12.43 -11.78 -8.24
N PRO A 79 12.08 -12.35 -7.07
CA PRO A 79 11.49 -11.58 -5.98
C PRO A 79 12.31 -10.32 -5.67
N ALA A 80 11.64 -9.17 -5.61
CA ALA A 80 12.30 -7.94 -5.18
C ALA A 80 12.62 -8.02 -3.67
N SER A 81 13.84 -7.66 -3.29
CA SER A 81 14.21 -7.57 -1.87
C SER A 81 13.54 -6.37 -1.21
N THR A 82 13.45 -6.38 0.12
CA THR A 82 12.99 -5.23 0.91
C THR A 82 13.79 -3.97 0.58
N ASP A 83 15.11 -4.09 0.42
CA ASP A 83 15.99 -2.97 0.06
C ASP A 83 15.70 -2.43 -1.34
N SER A 84 15.42 -3.32 -2.30
CA SER A 84 15.06 -2.92 -3.66
C SER A 84 13.76 -2.12 -3.67
N ILE A 85 12.74 -2.61 -2.95
CA ILE A 85 11.44 -1.92 -2.81
C ILE A 85 11.63 -0.58 -2.10
N ALA A 86 12.39 -0.53 -1.01
CA ALA A 86 12.67 0.70 -0.28
C ALA A 86 13.41 1.73 -1.15
N ARG A 87 14.36 1.28 -1.98
CA ARG A 87 15.07 2.13 -2.95
C ARG A 87 14.10 2.68 -4.00
N TRP A 88 13.24 1.85 -4.58
CA TRP A 88 12.24 2.30 -5.57
C TRP A 88 11.32 3.36 -4.98
N ILE A 89 10.81 3.14 -3.77
CA ILE A 89 9.96 4.12 -3.06
C ILE A 89 10.70 5.44 -2.87
N ARG A 90 11.94 5.41 -2.36
CA ARG A 90 12.74 6.63 -2.17
C ARG A 90 12.99 7.37 -3.48
N MET A 91 13.38 6.65 -4.53
CA MET A 91 13.64 7.25 -5.83
C MET A 91 12.39 7.91 -6.41
N THR A 92 11.23 7.24 -6.30
CA THR A 92 9.95 7.81 -6.74
C THR A 92 9.57 9.06 -5.94
N LEU A 93 9.77 9.05 -4.61
CA LEU A 93 9.49 10.22 -3.78
C LEU A 93 10.38 11.41 -4.14
N ILE A 94 11.70 11.19 -4.26
CA ILE A 94 12.66 12.23 -4.65
C ILE A 94 12.32 12.80 -6.03
N GLN A 95 11.95 11.94 -6.99
CA GLN A 95 11.53 12.39 -8.32
C GLN A 95 10.24 13.20 -8.29
N SER A 96 9.31 12.87 -7.39
CA SER A 96 8.02 13.57 -7.28
C SER A 96 8.14 14.92 -6.56
N SER A 97 9.00 15.04 -5.55
CA SER A 97 9.33 16.30 -4.90
C SER A 97 10.69 16.14 -4.21
N PRO A 98 11.73 16.85 -4.69
CA PRO A 98 13.08 16.78 -4.10
C PRO A 98 13.12 17.16 -2.62
N ASP A 99 12.19 18.02 -2.19
CA ASP A 99 12.11 18.55 -0.82
C ASP A 99 11.33 17.64 0.16
N LEU A 100 10.82 16.49 -0.30
CA LEU A 100 10.19 15.52 0.60
C LEU A 100 11.25 14.87 1.50
N MET A 101 11.56 15.56 2.60
CA MET A 101 12.47 15.11 3.67
C MET A 101 11.88 13.98 4.52
N ALA A 102 10.57 13.74 4.42
CA ALA A 102 9.89 12.70 5.16
C ALA A 102 10.47 11.33 4.81
N LYS A 103 11.13 10.71 5.80
CA LYS A 103 11.91 9.45 5.68
C LYS A 103 11.09 8.26 5.14
N ASN A 104 9.76 8.36 5.03
CA ASN A 104 8.88 7.27 4.61
C ASN A 104 7.52 7.77 4.09
N THR A 105 7.01 7.15 3.03
CA THR A 105 5.63 7.29 2.48
C THR A 105 4.54 7.24 3.55
N ARG A 106 4.72 6.43 4.61
CA ARG A 106 3.76 6.34 5.72
C ARG A 106 3.55 7.67 6.44
N ILE A 107 4.63 8.44 6.62
CA ILE A 107 4.58 9.74 7.31
C ILE A 107 3.87 10.76 6.41
N ILE A 108 4.24 10.80 5.12
CA ILE A 108 3.62 11.67 4.11
C ILE A 108 2.12 11.40 4.03
N ALA A 109 1.72 10.13 3.90
CA ALA A 109 0.31 9.75 3.81
C ALA A 109 -0.49 10.21 5.05
N ALA A 110 0.09 10.08 6.24
CA ALA A 110 -0.57 10.51 7.48
C ALA A 110 -0.62 12.03 7.63
N PHE A 111 0.45 12.74 7.26
CA PHE A 111 0.47 14.20 7.22
C PHE A 111 -0.60 14.74 6.27
N LEU A 112 -0.68 14.18 5.06
CA LEU A 112 -1.73 14.54 4.09
C LEU A 112 -3.13 14.22 4.64
N ALA A 113 -3.33 13.05 5.26
CA ALA A 113 -4.61 12.71 5.88
C ALA A 113 -4.99 13.69 7.00
N GLN A 114 -4.03 14.08 7.85
CA GLN A 114 -4.24 15.05 8.91
C GLN A 114 -4.62 16.43 8.35
N ASN A 115 -3.91 16.92 7.34
CA ASN A 115 -4.21 18.20 6.68
C ASN A 115 -5.57 18.21 5.98
N ASN A 116 -6.07 17.04 5.59
CA ASN A 116 -7.42 16.86 5.05
C ASN A 116 -8.49 16.60 6.13
N GLY A 117 -8.17 16.82 7.41
CA GLY A 117 -9.13 16.73 8.51
C GLY A 117 -9.53 15.30 8.90
N VAL A 118 -8.77 14.27 8.50
CA VAL A 118 -9.03 12.89 8.94
C VAL A 118 -8.80 12.80 10.45
N ASN A 119 -9.72 12.14 11.17
CA ASN A 119 -9.63 11.97 12.61
C ASN A 119 -8.34 11.23 13.03
N LEU A 120 -7.71 11.71 14.10
CA LEU A 120 -6.46 11.16 14.62
C LEU A 120 -6.54 9.66 14.93
N GLY A 121 -7.66 9.16 15.49
CA GLY A 121 -7.84 7.74 15.77
C GLY A 121 -7.80 6.88 14.50
N SER A 122 -8.35 7.39 13.39
CA SER A 122 -8.26 6.75 12.08
C SER A 122 -6.84 6.78 11.53
N ILE A 123 -6.12 7.89 11.67
CA ILE A 123 -4.72 8.01 11.25
C ILE A 123 -3.82 7.03 12.02
N LEU A 124 -3.96 6.96 13.35
CA LEU A 124 -3.21 6.03 14.18
C LEU A 124 -3.53 4.57 13.84
N GLY A 125 -4.81 4.25 13.66
CA GLY A 125 -5.26 2.91 13.30
C GLY A 125 -4.78 2.45 11.93
N LEU A 126 -4.95 3.29 10.90
CA LEU A 126 -4.55 2.98 9.52
C LEU A 126 -3.03 3.01 9.36
N GLY A 127 -2.38 3.96 10.03
CA GLY A 127 -0.93 4.04 10.06
C GLY A 127 -0.29 2.90 10.84
N ASN A 128 -1.01 2.21 11.74
CA ASN A 128 -0.45 1.23 12.68
C ASN A 128 0.56 1.87 13.67
N TRP A 129 0.20 3.03 14.23
CA TRP A 129 0.92 3.64 15.36
C TRP A 129 0.30 3.20 16.68
N SER A 130 1.14 2.88 17.66
CA SER A 130 0.68 2.45 18.99
C SER A 130 -0.02 3.55 19.77
N ASN A 131 0.41 4.81 19.61
CA ASN A 131 -0.20 5.97 20.25
C ASN A 131 0.16 7.29 19.52
N ASN A 132 -0.48 8.38 19.96
CA ASN A 132 -0.25 9.72 19.42
C ASN A 132 1.18 10.21 19.66
N THR A 133 1.79 9.92 20.82
CA THR A 133 3.15 10.38 21.13
C THR A 133 4.16 9.84 20.11
N VAL A 134 4.08 8.55 19.79
CA VAL A 134 4.94 7.94 18.76
C VAL A 134 4.69 8.59 17.40
N TYR A 135 3.43 8.82 17.03
CA TYR A 135 3.09 9.51 15.78
C TYR A 135 3.68 10.92 15.68
N GLN A 136 3.54 11.73 16.74
CA GLN A 136 4.05 13.11 16.77
C GLN A 136 5.57 13.17 16.61
N ASN A 137 6.31 12.20 17.16
CA ASN A 137 7.76 12.12 16.98
C ASN A 137 8.18 11.92 15.51
N PHE A 138 7.30 11.39 14.66
CA PHE A 138 7.57 11.20 13.22
C PHE A 138 7.11 12.38 12.35
N ILE A 139 6.19 13.23 12.83
CA ILE A 139 5.60 14.33 12.06
C ILE A 139 6.26 15.68 12.37
N LYS A 140 6.77 15.85 13.60
CA LYS A 140 7.39 17.10 14.05
C LYS A 140 8.89 17.23 13.73
N GLY A 141 9.53 16.15 13.25
CA GLY A 141 10.95 16.12 12.89
C GLY A 141 11.14 16.04 11.39
#